data_AF-A0A245ZJJ3-F1
#
_entry.id   AF-A0A245ZJJ3-F1
#
_cell.length_a   1.000
_cell.length_b   1.000
_cell.length_c   1.000
_cell.angle_alpha   90.00
_cell.angle_beta   90.00
_cell.angle_gamma   90.00
#
_symmetry.space_group_name_H-M   'P 1'
#
loop_
_entity.id
_entity.type
_entity.pdbx_description
1 polymer ?
#
loop_
_entity_poly.entity_id
_entity_poly.type
_entity_poly.pdbx_seq_one_letter_code
_entity_poly.pdbx_strand_id
1 'polypeptide(L)'
;MTRYPTLPLAADLYNDLEPSPESSWRDLVPGLMVAGLATMAAAFVADHYGAPLTLMALLIGLALNFLGADRRMGPGLGFASKTLLRWGIVLVGARITLGQIVGLGPMTLLAVVVILLVTLGSGVIIARALGLGSAFGTLAGGAVAICGASAAMALATTLGERRANQAQLALVLVGISAASATAMFLYPTLAHQLGLTDRQAGFMLGASVHDVAQALGAGYSYSDSAGQIAAIVKLTRVALLAPVLALVAAFFRPEDGKKTGITLPWFVVGFFAFAGINSLGIIPAIASRGVQDVATACLACAVAATGIRAPMSSLLETGMKPILVIVIASLVALALSLAGALILL
;
A
#
# COMPACT_ATOMS: atom_id res chain seq x y z
N MET A 1 -13.36 1.13 -35.03
CA MET A 1 -12.45 0.19 -34.34
C MET A 1 -11.01 0.58 -34.65
N THR A 2 -10.48 1.54 -33.92
CA THR A 2 -9.06 1.92 -33.96
C THR A 2 -8.26 0.81 -33.28
N ARG A 3 -7.39 0.13 -34.04
CA ARG A 3 -6.44 -0.85 -33.49
C ARG A 3 -5.41 -0.08 -32.67
N TYR A 4 -5.55 -0.10 -31.35
CA TYR A 4 -4.44 0.24 -30.47
C TYR A 4 -3.35 -0.83 -30.61
N PRO A 5 -2.06 -0.46 -30.60
CA PRO A 5 -0.98 -1.43 -30.60
C PRO A 5 -1.14 -2.36 -29.40
N THR A 6 -1.09 -3.67 -29.63
CA THR A 6 -1.21 -4.68 -28.58
C THR A 6 -0.08 -4.49 -27.57
N LEU A 7 -0.42 -3.90 -26.43
CA LEU A 7 0.47 -3.73 -25.29
C LEU A 7 1.00 -5.11 -24.84
N PRO A 8 2.20 -5.19 -24.23
CA PRO A 8 2.57 -6.40 -23.51
C PRO A 8 1.52 -6.64 -22.43
N LEU A 9 0.90 -7.83 -22.45
CA LEU A 9 -0.20 -8.23 -21.55
C LEU A 9 0.14 -8.00 -20.05
N ALA A 10 1.44 -7.97 -19.72
CA ALA A 10 1.97 -7.67 -18.39
C ALA A 10 1.73 -6.23 -17.90
N ALA A 11 1.52 -5.26 -18.80
CA ALA A 11 1.34 -3.85 -18.42
C ALA A 11 -0.08 -3.54 -17.90
N ASP A 12 -1.10 -4.25 -18.40
CA ASP A 12 -2.50 -4.07 -17.97
C ASP A 12 -2.93 -5.09 -16.91
N LEU A 13 -1.99 -5.49 -16.05
CA LEU A 13 -2.22 -6.52 -15.02
C LEU A 13 -3.34 -6.14 -14.04
N TYR A 14 -3.61 -4.85 -13.90
CA TYR A 14 -4.63 -4.32 -13.01
C TYR A 14 -5.93 -3.90 -13.71
N ASN A 15 -6.03 -4.07 -15.04
CA ASN A 15 -7.11 -3.53 -15.86
C ASN A 15 -7.27 -2.00 -15.64
N ASP A 16 -6.13 -1.33 -15.41
CA ASP A 16 -6.03 0.08 -15.05
C ASP A 16 -5.53 0.93 -16.23
N LEU A 17 -5.07 0.29 -17.32
CA LEU A 17 -4.58 0.97 -18.54
C LEU A 17 -5.64 1.02 -19.65
N GLU A 18 -6.42 -0.05 -19.82
CA GLU A 18 -7.62 -0.02 -20.65
C GLU A 18 -8.88 0.13 -19.77
N PRO A 19 -9.81 1.04 -20.07
CA PRO A 19 -11.04 1.17 -19.30
C PRO A 19 -11.82 -0.15 -19.41
N SER A 20 -11.85 -0.89 -18.32
CA SER A 20 -12.63 -2.12 -18.21
C SER A 20 -14.11 -1.82 -18.50
N PRO A 21 -14.81 -2.64 -19.31
CA PRO A 21 -16.25 -2.46 -19.54
C PRO A 21 -17.00 -2.42 -18.20
N GLU A 22 -18.11 -1.68 -18.13
CA GLU A 22 -18.92 -1.57 -16.92
C GLU A 22 -19.25 -2.97 -16.39
N SER A 23 -18.64 -3.34 -15.25
CA SER A 23 -18.79 -4.67 -14.67
C SER A 23 -20.17 -4.78 -14.03
N SER A 24 -20.93 -5.80 -14.41
CA SER A 24 -22.16 -6.15 -13.71
C SER A 24 -21.83 -6.73 -12.33
N TRP A 25 -22.77 -6.68 -11.38
CA TRP A 25 -22.62 -7.34 -10.08
C TRP A 25 -22.26 -8.83 -10.20
N ARG A 26 -22.69 -9.48 -11.29
CA ARG A 26 -22.36 -10.89 -11.59
C ARG A 26 -20.88 -11.12 -11.89
N ASP A 27 -20.20 -10.12 -12.47
CA ASP A 27 -18.78 -10.22 -12.84
C ASP A 27 -17.85 -10.10 -11.63
N LEU A 28 -18.37 -9.56 -10.51
CA LEU A 28 -17.63 -9.47 -9.26
C LEU A 28 -17.60 -10.80 -8.49
N VAL A 29 -18.62 -11.64 -8.69
CA VAL A 29 -18.85 -12.85 -7.89
C VAL A 29 -17.64 -13.80 -7.91
N PRO A 30 -17.06 -14.19 -9.06
CA PRO A 30 -16.02 -15.22 -9.09
C PRO A 30 -14.77 -14.80 -8.28
N GLY A 31 -14.26 -13.60 -8.52
CA GLY A 31 -13.09 -13.09 -7.80
C GLY A 31 -13.35 -12.85 -6.31
N LEU A 32 -14.55 -12.37 -5.95
CA LEU A 32 -14.92 -12.18 -4.55
C LEU A 32 -15.09 -13.50 -3.79
N MET A 33 -15.64 -14.53 -4.44
CA MET A 33 -15.75 -15.86 -3.85
C MET A 33 -14.36 -16.43 -3.58
N VAL A 34 -13.42 -16.33 -4.52
CA VAL A 34 -12.05 -16.82 -4.31
C VAL A 34 -11.35 -16.05 -3.17
N ALA A 35 -11.43 -14.72 -3.16
CA ALA A 35 -10.84 -13.92 -2.08
C ALA A 35 -11.47 -14.23 -0.71
N GLY A 36 -12.79 -14.40 -0.67
CA GLY A 36 -13.54 -14.79 0.53
C GLY A 36 -13.13 -16.18 1.04
N LEU A 37 -13.07 -17.18 0.16
CA LEU A 37 -12.62 -18.54 0.51
C LEU A 37 -11.17 -18.56 0.98
N ALA A 38 -10.28 -17.82 0.32
CA ALA A 38 -8.89 -17.66 0.76
C ALA A 38 -8.81 -17.04 2.17
N THR A 39 -9.67 -16.06 2.46
CA THR A 39 -9.76 -15.42 3.78
C THR A 39 -10.27 -16.38 4.84
N MET A 40 -11.29 -17.19 4.53
CA MET A 40 -11.82 -18.20 5.45
C MET A 40 -10.78 -19.30 5.73
N ALA A 41 -10.05 -19.74 4.70
CA ALA A 41 -8.94 -20.67 4.87
C ALA A 41 -7.83 -20.07 5.75
N ALA A 42 -7.50 -18.79 5.55
CA ALA A 42 -6.54 -18.08 6.40
C ALA A 42 -7.01 -17.99 7.85
N ALA A 43 -8.29 -17.70 8.08
CA ALA A 43 -8.90 -17.65 9.41
C ALA A 43 -8.88 -19.02 10.10
N PHE A 44 -9.19 -20.09 9.36
CA PHE A 44 -9.10 -21.45 9.88
C PHE A 44 -7.68 -21.81 10.33
N VAL A 45 -6.67 -21.52 9.50
CA VAL A 45 -5.26 -21.75 9.85
C VAL A 45 -4.82 -20.88 11.02
N ALA A 46 -5.22 -19.61 11.04
CA ALA A 46 -4.89 -18.69 12.12
C ALA A 46 -5.44 -19.18 13.47
N ASP A 47 -6.69 -19.62 13.50
CA ASP A 47 -7.37 -20.10 14.71
C ASP A 47 -6.77 -21.43 15.22
N HIS A 48 -6.42 -22.36 14.32
CA HIS A 48 -5.92 -23.68 14.71
C HIS A 48 -4.42 -23.72 15.06
N TYR A 49 -3.61 -22.85 14.43
CA TYR A 49 -2.15 -22.86 14.56
C TYR A 49 -1.59 -21.61 15.25
N GLY A 50 -2.44 -20.66 15.65
CA GLY A 50 -2.02 -19.41 16.29
C GLY A 50 -1.26 -18.45 15.37
N ALA A 51 -1.34 -18.65 14.06
CA ALA A 51 -0.65 -17.83 13.07
C ALA A 51 -1.42 -16.51 12.82
N PRO A 52 -0.76 -15.37 12.53
CA PRO A 52 -1.47 -14.14 12.27
C PRO A 52 -2.35 -14.21 11.01
N LEU A 53 -3.62 -13.79 11.13
CA LEU A 53 -4.61 -13.88 10.05
C LEU A 53 -4.17 -13.18 8.75
N THR A 54 -3.67 -11.95 8.84
CA THR A 54 -3.29 -11.16 7.66
C THR A 54 -2.07 -11.74 6.96
N LEU A 55 -1.13 -12.33 7.71
CA LEU A 55 -0.01 -13.09 7.16
C LEU A 55 -0.51 -14.32 6.40
N MET A 56 -1.39 -15.13 7.01
CA MET A 56 -1.97 -16.31 6.35
C MET A 56 -2.78 -15.93 5.12
N ALA A 57 -3.53 -14.82 5.17
CA ALA A 57 -4.26 -14.29 4.03
C ALA A 57 -3.33 -13.95 2.86
N LEU A 58 -2.18 -13.31 3.12
CA LEU A 58 -1.17 -13.03 2.09
C LEU A 58 -0.59 -14.33 1.51
N LEU A 59 -0.16 -15.26 2.36
CA LEU A 59 0.50 -16.50 1.92
C LEU A 59 -0.45 -17.39 1.11
N ILE A 60 -1.70 -17.55 1.56
CA ILE A 60 -2.72 -18.29 0.80
C ILE A 60 -3.05 -17.55 -0.49
N GLY A 61 -3.17 -16.22 -0.45
CA GLY A 61 -3.37 -15.42 -1.65
C GLY A 61 -2.26 -15.62 -2.68
N LEU A 62 -0.99 -15.63 -2.23
CA LEU A 62 0.17 -15.87 -3.08
C LEU A 62 0.21 -17.32 -3.61
N ALA A 63 -0.17 -18.31 -2.79
CA ALA A 63 -0.31 -19.69 -3.24
C ALA A 63 -1.39 -19.85 -4.34
N LEU A 64 -2.41 -18.99 -4.31
CA LEU A 64 -3.49 -18.91 -5.30
C LEU A 64 -3.21 -17.91 -6.43
N ASN A 65 -1.98 -17.38 -6.55
CA ASN A 65 -1.63 -16.35 -7.54
C ASN A 65 -1.91 -16.74 -9.00
N PHE A 66 -1.85 -18.04 -9.32
CA PHE A 66 -2.19 -18.55 -10.65
C PHE A 66 -3.64 -18.20 -11.08
N LEU A 67 -4.56 -18.01 -10.13
CA LEU A 67 -5.94 -17.58 -10.43
C LEU A 67 -6.01 -16.12 -10.88
N GLY A 68 -5.01 -15.30 -10.55
CA GLY A 68 -4.93 -13.89 -10.97
C GLY A 68 -4.76 -13.72 -12.48
N ALA A 69 -4.31 -14.75 -13.20
CA ALA A 69 -4.19 -14.74 -14.66
C ALA A 69 -5.55 -14.93 -15.38
N ASP A 70 -6.57 -15.46 -14.70
CA ASP A 70 -7.91 -15.60 -15.29
C ASP A 70 -8.66 -14.26 -15.25
N ARG A 71 -8.99 -13.75 -16.45
CA ARG A 71 -9.73 -12.49 -16.64
C ARG A 71 -11.07 -12.45 -15.89
N ARG A 72 -11.69 -13.60 -15.64
CA ARG A 72 -12.95 -13.70 -14.87
C ARG A 72 -12.78 -13.34 -13.41
N MET A 73 -11.58 -13.50 -12.84
CA MET A 73 -11.30 -13.18 -11.45
C MET A 73 -11.01 -11.68 -11.24
N GLY A 74 -10.54 -11.00 -12.29
CA GLY A 74 -10.06 -9.62 -12.26
C GLY A 74 -11.01 -8.63 -11.56
N PRO A 75 -12.29 -8.52 -11.97
CA PRO A 75 -13.21 -7.55 -11.38
C PRO A 75 -13.44 -7.75 -9.88
N GLY A 76 -13.70 -9.00 -9.45
CA GLY A 76 -13.94 -9.33 -8.04
C GLY A 76 -12.71 -9.16 -7.15
N LEU A 77 -11.54 -9.64 -7.61
CA LEU A 77 -10.28 -9.44 -6.89
C LEU A 77 -9.90 -7.95 -6.85
N GLY A 78 -10.19 -7.21 -7.91
CA GLY A 78 -10.05 -5.75 -7.96
C GLY A 78 -10.91 -5.04 -6.92
N PHE A 79 -12.17 -5.43 -6.81
CA PHE A 79 -13.09 -4.91 -5.80
C PHE A 79 -12.59 -5.23 -4.38
N ALA A 80 -12.14 -6.45 -4.10
CA ALA A 80 -11.62 -6.81 -2.79
C ALA A 80 -10.34 -6.02 -2.43
N SER A 81 -9.35 -6.01 -3.31
CA SER A 81 -8.06 -5.34 -3.07
C SER A 81 -8.16 -3.81 -3.02
N LYS A 82 -9.16 -3.19 -3.67
CA LYS A 82 -9.34 -1.72 -3.68
C LYS A 82 -10.48 -1.27 -2.76
N THR A 83 -11.69 -1.77 -2.96
CA THR A 83 -12.91 -1.26 -2.28
C THR A 83 -13.04 -1.79 -0.87
N LEU A 84 -12.90 -3.10 -0.65
CA LEU A 84 -12.95 -3.67 0.70
C LEU A 84 -11.79 -3.15 1.56
N LEU A 85 -10.59 -2.99 0.97
CA LEU A 85 -9.46 -2.36 1.65
C LEU A 85 -9.81 -0.97 2.20
N ARG A 86 -10.36 -0.10 1.34
CA ARG A 86 -10.70 1.28 1.70
C ARG A 86 -11.77 1.34 2.78
N TRP A 87 -12.80 0.51 2.69
CA TRP A 87 -13.79 0.38 3.76
C TRP A 87 -13.20 -0.16 5.06
N GLY A 88 -12.37 -1.21 4.97
CA GLY A 88 -11.65 -1.75 6.12
C GLY A 88 -10.81 -0.67 6.83
N ILE A 89 -10.09 0.15 6.08
CA ILE A 89 -9.33 1.29 6.61
C ILE A 89 -10.26 2.28 7.32
N VAL A 90 -11.36 2.71 6.70
CA VAL A 90 -12.30 3.65 7.34
C VAL A 90 -12.86 3.09 8.65
N LEU A 91 -13.19 1.80 8.67
CA LEU A 91 -13.67 1.09 9.85
C LEU A 91 -12.57 0.94 10.93
N VAL A 92 -11.30 0.79 10.56
CA VAL A 92 -10.17 0.87 11.50
C VAL A 92 -10.11 2.25 12.15
N GLY A 93 -10.39 3.32 11.41
CA GLY A 93 -10.49 4.68 11.96
C GLY A 93 -11.50 4.78 13.10
N ALA A 94 -12.58 4.00 13.05
CA ALA A 94 -13.57 3.92 14.11
C ALA A 94 -13.07 3.28 15.41
N ARG A 95 -11.85 2.74 15.45
CA ARG A 95 -11.19 2.23 16.67
C ARG A 95 -10.16 3.21 17.25
N ILE A 96 -9.79 4.24 16.51
CA ILE A 96 -8.68 5.11 16.84
C ILE A 96 -9.22 6.43 17.36
N THR A 97 -8.58 6.97 18.38
CA THR A 97 -8.89 8.31 18.90
C THR A 97 -7.88 9.33 18.39
N LEU A 98 -8.29 10.60 18.30
CA LEU A 98 -7.41 11.75 18.10
C LEU A 98 -6.37 11.83 19.21
N GLY A 99 -6.71 11.39 20.43
CA GLY A 99 -5.76 11.27 21.54
C GLY A 99 -4.60 10.32 21.24
N GLN A 100 -4.86 9.17 20.62
CA GLN A 100 -3.80 8.25 20.18
C GLN A 100 -2.94 8.86 19.05
N ILE A 101 -3.55 9.59 18.11
CA ILE A 101 -2.82 10.26 17.03
C ILE A 101 -1.91 11.35 17.58
N VAL A 102 -2.44 12.24 18.43
CA VAL A 102 -1.68 13.29 19.11
C VAL A 102 -0.63 12.69 20.04
N GLY A 103 -0.95 11.57 20.67
CA GLY A 103 -0.08 10.81 21.57
C GLY A 103 1.21 10.33 20.89
N LEU A 104 1.21 10.12 19.56
CA LEU A 104 2.45 9.84 18.81
C LEU A 104 3.48 10.97 18.94
N GLY A 105 3.02 12.21 19.11
CA GLY A 105 3.85 13.38 19.30
C GLY A 105 4.24 14.07 17.98
N PRO A 106 4.41 15.40 17.99
CA PRO A 106 4.73 16.18 16.79
C PRO A 106 6.08 15.80 16.17
N MET A 107 7.07 15.43 17.00
CA MET A 107 8.38 14.98 16.51
C MET A 107 8.29 13.69 15.69
N THR A 108 7.45 12.74 16.12
CA THR A 108 7.20 11.49 15.39
C THR A 108 6.51 11.77 14.06
N LEU A 109 5.51 12.66 14.03
CA LEU A 109 4.84 13.06 12.79
C LEU A 109 5.79 13.80 11.84
N LEU A 110 6.67 14.66 12.36
CA LEU A 110 7.71 15.31 11.57
C LEU A 110 8.70 14.28 11.01
N ALA A 111 9.08 13.27 11.80
CA ALA A 111 9.93 12.18 11.33
C ALA A 111 9.31 11.43 10.16
N VAL A 112 7.98 11.23 10.14
CA VAL A 112 7.28 10.64 8.98
C VAL A 112 7.50 11.47 7.71
N VAL A 113 7.39 12.80 7.80
CA VAL A 113 7.62 13.71 6.67
C VAL A 113 9.08 13.63 6.20
N VAL A 114 10.03 13.65 7.15
CA VAL A 114 11.46 13.57 6.83
C VAL A 114 11.82 12.24 6.18
N ILE A 115 11.36 11.11 6.75
CA ILE A 115 11.56 9.77 6.19
C ILE A 115 11.02 9.71 4.76
N LEU A 116 9.82 10.25 4.52
CA LEU A 116 9.23 10.30 3.18
C LEU A 116 10.12 11.08 2.21
N LEU A 117 10.54 12.30 2.57
CA LEU A 117 11.34 13.16 1.69
C LEU A 117 12.72 12.55 1.40
N VAL A 118 13.38 11.98 2.43
CA VAL A 118 14.69 11.33 2.26
C VAL A 118 14.56 10.06 1.43
N THR A 119 13.52 9.26 1.64
CA THR A 119 13.26 8.05 0.84
C THR A 119 13.03 8.41 -0.63
N LEU A 120 12.19 9.41 -0.92
CA LEU A 120 11.96 9.90 -2.28
C LEU A 120 13.26 10.43 -2.89
N GLY A 121 14.00 11.27 -2.16
CA GLY A 121 15.28 11.81 -2.59
C GLY A 121 16.31 10.73 -2.88
N SER A 122 16.38 9.69 -2.06
CA SER A 122 17.27 8.54 -2.27
C SER A 122 16.95 7.84 -3.60
N GLY A 123 15.68 7.60 -3.90
CA GLY A 123 15.25 7.03 -5.18
C GLY A 123 15.71 7.87 -6.37
N VAL A 124 15.62 9.20 -6.29
CA VAL A 124 16.12 10.13 -7.32
C VAL A 124 17.63 10.03 -7.48
N ILE A 125 18.37 10.04 -6.38
CA ILE A 125 19.85 9.98 -6.39
C ILE A 125 20.33 8.65 -6.99
N ILE A 126 19.75 7.53 -6.54
CA ILE A 126 20.13 6.18 -6.98
C ILE A 126 19.78 5.98 -8.46
N ALA A 127 18.60 6.41 -8.90
CA ALA A 127 18.21 6.32 -10.30
C ALA A 127 19.17 7.12 -11.22
N ARG A 128 19.60 8.31 -10.80
CA ARG A 128 20.60 9.09 -11.53
C ARG A 128 21.95 8.38 -11.58
N ALA A 129 22.40 7.82 -10.46
CA ALA A 129 23.66 7.06 -10.40
C ALA A 129 23.65 5.83 -11.32
N LEU A 130 22.50 5.20 -11.52
CA LEU A 130 22.33 4.03 -12.41
C LEU A 130 22.05 4.41 -13.89
N GLY A 131 21.91 5.71 -14.19
CA GLY A 131 21.64 6.22 -15.54
C GLY A 131 20.16 6.17 -15.98
N LEU A 132 19.21 6.05 -15.06
CA LEU A 132 17.76 5.96 -15.35
C LEU A 132 17.03 7.32 -15.36
N GLY A 133 17.70 8.39 -14.94
CA GLY A 133 17.15 9.75 -14.92
C GLY A 133 16.34 10.08 -13.66
N SER A 134 16.11 11.38 -13.44
CA SER A 134 15.43 11.89 -12.24
C SER A 134 13.93 11.62 -12.23
N ALA A 135 13.27 11.59 -13.40
CA ALA A 135 11.84 11.29 -13.50
C ALA A 135 11.53 9.86 -13.05
N PHE A 136 12.30 8.88 -13.55
CA PHE A 136 12.19 7.50 -13.08
C PHE A 136 12.47 7.38 -11.58
N GLY A 137 13.50 8.05 -11.08
CA GLY A 137 13.80 8.06 -9.64
C GLY A 137 12.71 8.70 -8.78
N THR A 138 12.02 9.73 -9.30
CA THR A 138 10.86 10.35 -8.64
C THR A 138 9.68 9.39 -8.62
N LEU A 139 9.42 8.70 -9.73
CA LEU A 139 8.39 7.67 -9.85
C LEU A 139 8.63 6.52 -8.87
N ALA A 140 9.80 5.89 -8.93
CA ALA A 140 10.17 4.75 -8.09
C ALA A 140 10.30 5.13 -6.61
N GLY A 141 11.04 6.20 -6.31
CA GLY A 141 11.26 6.68 -4.95
C GLY A 141 9.97 7.18 -4.30
N GLY A 142 9.13 7.94 -5.01
CA GLY A 142 7.85 8.41 -4.51
C GLY A 142 6.85 7.26 -4.28
N ALA A 143 6.87 6.24 -5.13
CA ALA A 143 6.05 5.06 -4.93
C ALA A 143 6.49 4.26 -3.69
N VAL A 144 7.80 4.12 -3.42
CA VAL A 144 8.31 3.56 -2.14
C VAL A 144 7.92 4.44 -0.94
N ALA A 145 8.07 5.76 -1.07
CA ALA A 145 7.94 6.70 0.03
C ALA A 145 6.50 6.97 0.50
N ILE A 146 5.47 6.62 -0.28
CA ILE A 146 4.08 6.99 0.04
C ILE A 146 3.20 5.75 0.25
N CYS A 147 2.65 5.20 -0.84
CA CYS A 147 1.61 4.15 -0.80
C CYS A 147 1.73 3.13 -1.94
N GLY A 148 2.92 2.98 -2.52
CA GLY A 148 3.21 2.00 -3.56
C GLY A 148 2.53 2.33 -4.89
N ALA A 149 1.67 1.42 -5.35
CA ALA A 149 1.06 1.46 -6.68
C ALA A 149 0.25 2.73 -6.96
N SER A 150 -0.55 3.18 -5.99
CA SER A 150 -1.39 4.38 -6.16
C SER A 150 -0.56 5.67 -6.28
N ALA A 151 0.56 5.77 -5.56
CA ALA A 151 1.52 6.86 -5.74
C ALA A 151 2.24 6.77 -7.08
N ALA A 152 2.66 5.57 -7.51
CA ALA A 152 3.29 5.37 -8.81
C ALA A 152 2.41 5.87 -9.97
N MET A 153 1.13 5.48 -9.98
CA MET A 153 0.18 5.92 -11.00
C MET A 153 -0.03 7.45 -10.98
N ALA A 154 -0.20 8.05 -9.80
CA ALA A 154 -0.37 9.50 -9.68
C ALA A 154 0.89 10.29 -10.09
N LEU A 155 2.08 9.74 -9.81
CA LEU A 155 3.35 10.33 -10.22
C LEU A 155 3.57 10.17 -11.72
N ALA A 156 3.23 9.03 -12.31
CA ALA A 156 3.33 8.81 -13.76
C ALA A 156 2.46 9.81 -14.53
N THR A 157 1.21 10.02 -14.10
CA THR A 157 0.32 11.02 -14.72
C THR A 157 0.83 12.45 -14.54
N THR A 158 1.46 12.75 -13.39
CA THR A 158 2.04 14.08 -13.13
C THR A 158 3.33 14.32 -13.92
N LEU A 159 4.15 13.29 -14.13
CA LEU A 159 5.41 13.37 -14.87
C LEU A 159 5.20 13.43 -16.39
N GLY A 160 4.14 12.79 -16.90
CA GLY A 160 3.82 12.68 -18.33
C GLY A 160 4.51 11.49 -19.01
N GLU A 161 3.93 11.00 -20.11
CA GLU A 161 4.39 9.78 -20.80
C GLU A 161 5.82 9.90 -21.35
N ARG A 162 6.28 11.11 -21.70
CA ARG A 162 7.67 11.29 -22.19
C ARG A 162 8.71 11.03 -21.11
N ARG A 163 8.36 11.23 -19.85
CA ARG A 163 9.28 11.12 -18.70
C ARG A 163 9.10 9.84 -17.91
N ALA A 164 7.88 9.31 -17.88
CA ALA A 164 7.49 8.08 -17.21
C ALA A 164 6.56 7.29 -18.14
N ASN A 165 7.14 6.46 -19.01
CA ASN A 165 6.34 5.67 -19.94
C ASN A 165 5.69 4.46 -19.24
N GLN A 166 4.74 3.82 -19.92
CA GLN A 166 3.99 2.68 -19.38
C GLN A 166 4.89 1.51 -18.97
N ALA A 167 5.98 1.26 -19.71
CA ALA A 167 6.94 0.22 -19.36
C ALA A 167 7.65 0.52 -18.03
N GLN A 168 8.11 1.75 -17.82
CA GLN A 168 8.73 2.17 -16.56
C GLN A 168 7.75 2.11 -15.38
N LEU A 169 6.50 2.54 -15.59
CA LEU A 169 5.44 2.40 -14.59
C LEU A 169 5.24 0.92 -14.23
N ALA A 170 5.10 0.04 -15.22
CA ALA A 170 4.94 -1.39 -14.99
C ALA A 170 6.11 -1.97 -14.17
N LEU A 171 7.35 -1.66 -14.51
CA LEU A 171 8.53 -2.13 -13.75
C LEU A 171 8.50 -1.64 -12.29
N VAL A 172 8.04 -0.41 -12.05
CA VAL A 172 7.90 0.14 -10.69
C VAL A 172 6.78 -0.55 -9.93
N LEU A 173 5.62 -0.76 -10.55
CA LEU A 173 4.49 -1.47 -9.94
C LEU A 173 4.86 -2.90 -9.54
N VAL A 174 5.54 -3.61 -10.44
CA VAL A 174 6.02 -4.98 -10.22
C VAL A 174 7.04 -5.02 -9.08
N GLY A 175 8.08 -4.19 -9.16
CA GLY A 175 9.14 -4.16 -8.14
C GLY A 175 8.63 -3.78 -6.76
N ILE A 176 7.70 -2.83 -6.67
CA ILE A 176 7.09 -2.43 -5.39
C ILE A 176 6.16 -3.48 -4.85
N SER A 177 5.37 -4.15 -5.69
CA SER A 177 4.51 -5.23 -5.23
C SER A 177 5.33 -6.37 -4.60
N ALA A 178 6.47 -6.71 -5.21
CA ALA A 178 7.39 -7.69 -4.63
C ALA A 178 8.04 -7.18 -3.34
N ALA A 179 8.62 -5.98 -3.37
CA ALA A 179 9.27 -5.39 -2.19
C ALA A 179 8.31 -5.27 -1.00
N SER A 180 7.05 -4.93 -1.24
CA SER A 180 6.02 -4.78 -0.21
C SER A 180 5.56 -6.13 0.34
N ALA A 181 5.41 -7.15 -0.51
CA ALA A 181 5.13 -8.51 -0.07
C ALA A 181 6.27 -9.07 0.81
N THR A 182 7.52 -8.84 0.38
CA THR A 182 8.71 -9.20 1.16
C THR A 182 8.74 -8.45 2.49
N ALA A 183 8.46 -7.13 2.49
CA ALA A 183 8.44 -6.32 3.70
C ALA A 183 7.35 -6.78 4.69
N MET A 184 6.15 -7.12 4.19
CA MET A 184 5.06 -7.61 5.04
C MET A 184 5.41 -8.88 5.79
N PHE A 185 6.17 -9.78 5.16
CA PHE A 185 6.61 -11.02 5.79
C PHE A 185 7.83 -10.80 6.71
N LEU A 186 8.85 -10.09 6.23
CA LEU A 186 10.13 -9.99 6.94
C LEU A 186 10.13 -8.95 8.07
N TYR A 187 9.47 -7.80 7.90
CA TYR A 187 9.62 -6.68 8.83
C TYR A 187 8.97 -6.92 10.21
N PRO A 188 7.79 -7.56 10.33
CA PRO A 188 7.25 -7.94 11.64
C PRO A 188 8.17 -8.93 12.38
N THR A 189 8.75 -9.88 11.64
CA THR A 189 9.73 -10.83 12.20
C THR A 189 10.97 -10.12 12.71
N LEU A 190 11.49 -9.16 11.94
CA LEU A 190 12.59 -8.29 12.36
C LEU A 190 12.24 -7.50 13.63
N ALA A 191 11.03 -6.92 13.69
CA ALA A 191 10.56 -6.19 14.87
C ALA A 191 10.51 -7.07 16.12
N HIS A 192 10.07 -8.32 16.00
CA HIS A 192 10.05 -9.28 17.11
C HIS A 192 11.46 -9.63 17.58
N GLN A 193 12.39 -9.88 16.64
CA GLN A 193 13.78 -10.20 16.98
C GLN A 193 14.51 -9.04 17.66
N LEU A 194 14.17 -7.81 17.31
CA LEU A 194 14.70 -6.60 17.94
C LEU A 194 13.97 -6.25 19.26
N GLY A 195 12.92 -6.99 19.64
CA GLY A 195 12.16 -6.75 20.86
C GLY A 195 11.44 -5.40 20.89
N LEU A 196 11.00 -4.90 19.73
CA LEU A 196 10.36 -3.59 19.62
C LEU A 196 9.04 -3.55 20.41
N THR A 197 8.74 -2.42 21.04
CA THR A 197 7.40 -2.21 21.60
C THR A 197 6.35 -2.10 20.48
N ASP A 198 5.06 -2.30 20.78
CA ASP A 198 3.97 -2.12 19.82
C ASP A 198 4.02 -0.75 19.11
N ARG A 199 4.42 0.28 19.85
CA ARG A 199 4.52 1.65 19.35
C ARG A 199 5.67 1.82 18.36
N GLN A 200 6.83 1.26 18.69
CA GLN A 200 8.01 1.26 17.82
C GLN A 200 7.78 0.41 16.57
N ALA A 201 7.25 -0.81 16.74
CA ALA A 201 6.93 -1.71 15.63
C ALA A 201 5.87 -1.10 14.70
N GLY A 202 4.77 -0.59 15.25
CA GLY A 202 3.73 0.07 14.47
C GLY A 202 4.26 1.27 13.67
N PHE A 203 5.10 2.10 14.28
CA PHE A 203 5.74 3.22 13.57
C PHE A 203 6.66 2.74 12.45
N MET A 204 7.57 1.81 12.75
CA MET A 204 8.50 1.26 11.76
C MET A 204 7.74 0.65 10.57
N LEU A 205 6.75 -0.21 10.83
CA LEU A 205 5.98 -0.90 9.79
C LEU A 205 5.16 0.08 8.94
N GLY A 206 4.47 1.03 9.57
CA GLY A 206 3.71 2.07 8.85
C GLY A 206 4.59 3.00 8.02
N ALA A 207 5.81 3.30 8.49
CA ALA A 207 6.74 4.20 7.83
C ALA A 207 7.60 3.54 6.73
N SER A 208 7.80 2.21 6.76
CA SER A 208 8.69 1.50 5.82
C SER A 208 7.97 0.65 4.78
N VAL A 209 6.91 -0.08 5.15
CA VAL A 209 6.16 -0.90 4.18
C VAL A 209 5.48 0.04 3.18
N HIS A 210 5.37 -0.34 1.90
CA HIS A 210 5.01 0.58 0.81
C HIS A 210 3.51 0.59 0.55
N ASP A 211 2.89 -0.58 0.38
CA ASP A 211 1.44 -0.70 0.16
C ASP A 211 0.64 -0.53 1.46
N VAL A 212 -0.57 0.01 1.38
CA VAL A 212 -1.42 0.24 2.56
C VAL A 212 -1.94 -1.07 3.14
N ALA A 213 -2.45 -1.98 2.32
CA ALA A 213 -2.97 -3.28 2.78
C ALA A 213 -1.88 -4.08 3.48
N GLN A 214 -0.69 -4.09 2.89
CA GLN A 214 0.45 -4.83 3.42
C GLN A 214 1.07 -4.18 4.65
N ALA A 215 1.08 -2.84 4.75
CA ALA A 215 1.54 -2.14 5.97
C ALA A 215 0.62 -2.42 7.17
N LEU A 216 -0.70 -2.31 6.96
CA LEU A 216 -1.68 -2.67 7.99
C LEU A 216 -1.59 -4.17 8.31
N GLY A 217 -1.51 -5.01 7.28
CA GLY A 217 -1.38 -6.46 7.44
C GLY A 217 -0.16 -6.85 8.27
N ALA A 218 0.99 -6.21 8.02
CA ALA A 218 2.22 -6.39 8.80
C ALA A 218 2.05 -5.91 10.25
N GLY A 219 1.45 -4.74 10.46
CA GLY A 219 1.18 -4.20 11.80
C GLY A 219 0.27 -5.10 12.63
N TYR A 220 -0.86 -5.52 12.07
CA TYR A 220 -1.80 -6.45 12.73
C TYR A 220 -1.22 -7.86 12.89
N SER A 221 -0.21 -8.24 12.09
CA SER A 221 0.52 -9.49 12.32
C SER A 221 1.44 -9.43 13.53
N TYR A 222 1.84 -8.22 13.94
CA TYR A 222 2.65 -7.99 15.14
C TYR A 222 1.77 -7.91 16.38
N SER A 223 0.80 -6.99 16.38
CA SER A 223 -0.21 -6.82 17.42
C SER A 223 -1.33 -5.88 16.97
N ASP A 224 -2.49 -5.91 17.64
CA ASP A 224 -3.60 -5.00 17.36
C ASP A 224 -3.22 -3.52 17.53
N SER A 225 -2.41 -3.22 18.55
CA SER A 225 -1.91 -1.86 18.82
C SER A 225 -0.93 -1.41 17.74
N ALA A 226 0.03 -2.27 17.36
CA ALA A 226 0.97 -1.98 16.27
C ALA A 226 0.24 -1.76 14.94
N GLY A 227 -0.82 -2.52 14.66
CA GLY A 227 -1.69 -2.34 13.49
C GLY A 227 -2.37 -0.96 13.45
N GLN A 228 -2.92 -0.50 14.58
CA GLN A 228 -3.53 0.84 14.68
C GLN A 228 -2.50 1.94 14.45
N ILE A 229 -1.32 1.83 15.06
CA ILE A 229 -0.24 2.81 14.92
C ILE A 229 0.31 2.82 13.49
N ALA A 230 0.49 1.64 12.89
CA ALA A 230 0.89 1.51 11.50
C ALA A 230 -0.14 2.16 10.56
N ALA A 231 -1.44 2.01 10.83
CA ALA A 231 -2.50 2.67 10.07
C ALA A 231 -2.40 4.19 10.16
N ILE A 232 -2.20 4.76 11.36
CA ILE A 232 -2.01 6.21 11.54
C ILE A 232 -0.82 6.69 10.70
N VAL A 233 0.36 6.10 10.92
CA VAL A 233 1.60 6.52 10.25
C VAL A 233 1.50 6.36 8.73
N LYS A 234 0.95 5.24 8.25
CA LYS A 234 0.75 5.00 6.82
C LYS A 234 -0.23 5.98 6.19
N LEU A 235 -1.36 6.27 6.83
CA LEU A 235 -2.36 7.17 6.26
C LEU A 235 -1.94 8.64 6.33
N THR A 236 -1.14 9.02 7.33
CA THR A 236 -0.43 10.30 7.32
C THR A 236 0.47 10.42 6.09
N ARG A 237 1.23 9.36 5.72
CA ARG A 237 2.02 9.35 4.48
C ARG A 237 1.15 9.46 3.23
N VAL A 238 0.04 8.73 3.16
CA VAL A 238 -0.90 8.82 2.04
C VAL A 238 -1.46 10.24 1.91
N ALA A 239 -1.74 10.92 3.03
CA ALA A 239 -2.21 12.31 3.00
C ALA A 239 -1.17 13.29 2.42
N LEU A 240 0.13 12.97 2.57
CA LEU A 240 1.23 13.73 1.97
C LEU A 240 1.38 13.49 0.46
N LEU A 241 0.61 12.59 -0.15
CA LEU A 241 0.61 12.44 -1.62
C LEU A 241 0.29 13.76 -2.31
N ALA A 242 -0.75 14.45 -1.84
CA ALA A 242 -1.19 15.71 -2.39
C ALA A 242 -0.08 16.80 -2.48
N PRO A 243 0.58 17.17 -1.36
CA PRO A 243 1.68 18.13 -1.42
C PRO A 243 2.90 17.62 -2.19
N VAL A 244 3.19 16.31 -2.18
CA VAL A 244 4.29 15.75 -2.98
C VAL A 244 4.01 15.87 -4.47
N LEU A 245 2.79 15.59 -4.93
CA LEU A 245 2.42 15.77 -6.34
C LEU A 245 2.52 17.25 -6.76
N ALA A 246 2.14 18.19 -5.89
CA ALA A 246 2.32 19.62 -6.14
C ALA A 246 3.81 19.98 -6.32
N LEU A 247 4.67 19.44 -5.44
CA LEU A 247 6.12 19.65 -5.51
C LEU A 247 6.69 19.06 -6.82
N VAL A 248 6.30 17.84 -7.18
CA VAL A 248 6.73 17.19 -8.43
C VAL A 248 6.25 17.99 -9.64
N ALA A 249 5.01 18.48 -9.67
CA ALA A 249 4.51 19.32 -10.76
C ALA A 249 5.25 20.66 -10.88
N ALA A 250 5.74 21.22 -9.76
CA ALA A 250 6.54 22.43 -9.77
C ALA A 250 7.96 22.20 -10.35
N PHE A 251 8.59 21.06 -10.03
CA PHE A 251 9.91 20.69 -10.57
C PHE A 251 9.85 20.16 -12.01
N PHE A 252 8.80 19.42 -12.34
CA PHE A 252 8.57 18.80 -13.64
C PHE A 252 7.31 19.43 -14.23
N ARG A 253 7.47 20.52 -14.98
CA ARG A 253 6.33 21.21 -15.62
C ARG A 253 5.43 20.19 -16.33
N PRO A 254 4.11 20.17 -16.03
CA PRO A 254 3.17 19.28 -16.69
C PRO A 254 3.16 19.52 -18.19
N GLU A 255 3.14 18.47 -18.99
CA GLU A 255 3.21 18.59 -20.45
C GLU A 255 1.94 19.23 -21.06
N ASP A 256 0.79 19.05 -20.42
CA ASP A 256 -0.52 19.44 -21.00
C ASP A 256 -1.15 20.70 -20.39
N GLY A 257 -0.49 21.41 -19.46
CA GLY A 257 -1.11 22.55 -18.75
C GLY A 257 -2.40 22.22 -17.96
N LYS A 258 -2.87 20.97 -18.01
CA LYS A 258 -3.96 20.43 -17.21
C LYS A 258 -3.52 20.46 -15.76
N LYS A 259 -4.28 21.17 -14.93
CA LYS A 259 -4.15 21.09 -13.48
C LYS A 259 -4.37 19.64 -13.08
N THR A 260 -3.32 18.96 -12.63
CA THR A 260 -3.48 17.66 -11.98
C THR A 260 -4.37 17.89 -10.76
N GLY A 261 -5.56 17.28 -10.77
CA GLY A 261 -6.47 17.35 -9.65
C GLY A 261 -5.83 16.68 -8.45
N ILE A 262 -5.32 17.49 -7.52
CA ILE A 262 -4.74 16.99 -6.28
C ILE A 262 -5.91 16.64 -5.35
N THR A 263 -6.32 15.38 -5.37
CA THR A 263 -7.44 14.91 -4.55
C THR A 263 -6.94 13.92 -3.50
N LEU A 264 -7.15 14.28 -2.23
CA LEU A 264 -6.92 13.36 -1.12
C LEU A 264 -7.88 12.17 -1.23
N PRO A 265 -7.40 10.90 -1.14
CA PRO A 265 -8.30 9.77 -1.26
C PRO A 265 -9.38 9.78 -0.17
N TRP A 266 -10.64 9.56 -0.56
CA TRP A 266 -11.78 9.65 0.34
C TRP A 266 -11.66 8.77 1.59
N PHE A 267 -11.00 7.61 1.48
CA PHE A 267 -10.84 6.67 2.58
C PHE A 267 -9.89 7.20 3.67
N VAL A 268 -8.94 8.08 3.30
CA VAL A 268 -8.08 8.78 4.27
C VAL A 268 -8.91 9.78 5.06
N VAL A 269 -9.76 10.55 4.37
CA VAL A 269 -10.71 11.47 5.01
C VAL A 269 -11.67 10.69 5.92
N GLY A 270 -12.24 9.60 5.42
CA GLY A 270 -13.12 8.72 6.19
C GLY A 270 -12.45 8.16 7.44
N PHE A 271 -11.21 7.69 7.35
CA PHE A 271 -10.44 7.22 8.50
C PHE A 271 -10.32 8.30 9.59
N PHE A 272 -9.84 9.50 9.24
CA PHE A 272 -9.66 10.57 10.22
C PHE A 272 -11.00 11.12 10.75
N ALA A 273 -12.05 11.13 9.92
CA ALA A 273 -13.40 11.51 10.34
C ALA A 273 -13.97 10.52 11.38
N PHE A 274 -13.86 9.22 11.12
CA PHE A 274 -14.30 8.19 12.06
C PHE A 274 -13.45 8.17 13.34
N ALA A 275 -12.15 8.48 13.25
CA ALA A 275 -11.31 8.65 14.44
C ALA A 275 -11.75 9.87 15.27
N GLY A 276 -12.12 10.97 14.62
CA GLY A 276 -12.75 12.13 15.26
C GLY A 276 -14.06 11.77 15.96
N ILE A 277 -14.95 11.04 15.29
CA ILE A 277 -16.22 10.58 15.86
C ILE A 277 -16.00 9.66 17.06
N ASN A 278 -15.06 8.71 16.97
CA ASN A 278 -14.74 7.82 18.09
C ASN A 278 -14.25 8.62 19.31
N SER A 279 -13.45 9.67 19.08
CA SER A 279 -12.91 10.53 20.14
C SER A 279 -13.97 11.29 20.94
N LEU A 280 -15.17 11.47 20.38
CA LEU A 280 -16.30 12.09 21.07
C LEU A 280 -17.06 11.11 21.99
N GLY A 281 -16.66 9.83 22.01
CA GLY A 281 -17.32 8.79 22.81
C GLY A 281 -18.69 8.36 22.26
N ILE A 282 -19.02 8.73 21.02
CA ILE A 282 -20.34 8.52 20.41
C ILE A 282 -20.58 7.04 20.04
N ILE A 283 -19.52 6.24 19.83
CA ILE A 283 -19.63 4.86 19.34
C ILE A 283 -19.83 3.88 20.52
N PRO A 284 -21.00 3.19 20.61
CA PRO A 284 -21.25 2.22 21.68
C PRO A 284 -20.30 1.02 21.61
N ALA A 285 -19.91 0.46 22.77
CA ALA A 285 -18.96 -0.65 22.87
C ALA A 285 -19.39 -1.97 22.18
N ILE A 286 -20.69 -2.15 21.92
CA ILE A 286 -21.22 -3.31 21.17
C ILE A 286 -21.08 -3.09 19.66
N ALA A 287 -21.37 -1.86 19.20
CA ALA A 287 -21.17 -1.48 17.81
C ALA A 287 -19.69 -1.50 17.43
N SER A 288 -18.79 -1.17 18.39
CA SER A 288 -17.36 -1.23 18.15
C SER A 288 -16.94 -2.65 17.77
N ARG A 289 -17.25 -3.70 18.55
CA ARG A 289 -16.87 -5.10 18.25
C ARG A 289 -17.35 -5.60 16.87
N GLY A 290 -18.59 -5.31 16.48
CA GLY A 290 -19.04 -5.68 15.12
C GLY A 290 -18.23 -4.96 14.03
N VAL A 291 -17.97 -3.67 14.21
CA VAL A 291 -17.10 -2.89 13.31
C VAL A 291 -15.67 -3.45 13.28
N GLN A 292 -15.21 -3.96 14.43
CA GLN A 292 -13.89 -4.58 14.59
C GLN A 292 -13.74 -5.80 13.68
N ASP A 293 -14.66 -6.73 13.76
CA ASP A 293 -14.62 -7.99 13.01
C ASP A 293 -14.76 -7.75 11.51
N VAL A 294 -15.66 -6.83 11.12
CA VAL A 294 -15.85 -6.45 9.71
C VAL A 294 -14.60 -5.78 9.16
N ALA A 295 -13.95 -4.87 9.90
CA ALA A 295 -12.71 -4.25 9.47
C ALA A 295 -11.61 -5.30 9.23
N THR A 296 -11.44 -6.21 10.18
CA THR A 296 -10.45 -7.30 10.09
C THR A 296 -10.73 -8.21 8.90
N ALA A 297 -11.98 -8.62 8.68
CA ALA A 297 -12.37 -9.46 7.55
C ALA A 297 -12.15 -8.74 6.20
N CYS A 298 -12.51 -7.46 6.11
CA CYS A 298 -12.26 -6.65 4.92
C CYS A 298 -10.77 -6.52 4.60
N LEU A 299 -9.93 -6.26 5.62
CA LEU A 299 -8.49 -6.17 5.45
C LEU A 299 -7.87 -7.51 5.06
N ALA A 300 -8.24 -8.61 5.71
CA ALA A 300 -7.74 -9.94 5.37
C ALA A 300 -8.13 -10.33 3.94
N CYS A 301 -9.37 -10.06 3.53
CA CYS A 301 -9.83 -10.30 2.15
C CYS A 301 -9.10 -9.43 1.12
N ALA A 302 -8.85 -8.15 1.45
CA ALA A 302 -8.06 -7.28 0.60
C ALA A 302 -6.60 -7.75 0.45
N VAL A 303 -5.98 -8.20 1.54
CA VAL A 303 -4.61 -8.73 1.53
C VAL A 303 -4.53 -10.03 0.73
N ALA A 304 -5.48 -10.95 0.92
CA ALA A 304 -5.58 -12.17 0.12
C ALA A 304 -5.73 -11.86 -1.38
N ALA A 305 -6.66 -10.98 -1.73
CA ALA A 305 -6.85 -10.54 -3.11
C ALA A 305 -5.59 -9.87 -3.70
N THR A 306 -4.85 -9.12 -2.88
CA THR A 306 -3.58 -8.51 -3.30
C THR A 306 -2.50 -9.57 -3.58
N GLY A 307 -2.42 -10.62 -2.74
CA GLY A 307 -1.54 -11.77 -2.98
C GLY A 307 -1.89 -12.53 -4.27
N ILE A 308 -3.18 -12.77 -4.51
CA ILE A 308 -3.65 -13.46 -5.73
C ILE A 308 -3.31 -12.65 -6.99
N ARG A 309 -3.33 -11.32 -6.91
CA ARG A 309 -3.04 -10.41 -8.04
C ARG A 309 -1.57 -10.00 -8.14
N ALA A 310 -0.68 -10.54 -7.31
CA ALA A 310 0.71 -10.16 -7.32
C ALA A 310 1.38 -10.48 -8.69
N PRO A 311 2.16 -9.57 -9.30
CA PRO A 311 2.80 -9.78 -10.60
C PRO A 311 4.05 -10.68 -10.48
N MET A 312 3.90 -11.92 -10.01
CA MET A 312 5.07 -12.76 -9.70
C MET A 312 5.84 -13.17 -10.96
N SER A 313 5.16 -13.43 -12.08
CA SER A 313 5.78 -13.80 -13.35
C SER A 313 6.58 -12.66 -13.99
N SER A 314 6.08 -11.42 -13.88
CA SER A 314 6.72 -10.24 -14.48
C SER A 314 7.99 -9.79 -13.75
N LEU A 315 8.20 -10.23 -12.50
CA LEU A 315 9.44 -9.96 -11.76
C LEU A 315 10.67 -10.53 -12.46
N LEU A 316 10.52 -11.69 -13.12
CA LEU A 316 11.61 -12.37 -13.82
C LEU A 316 12.01 -11.68 -15.12
N GLU A 317 11.12 -10.86 -15.68
CA GLU A 317 11.32 -10.13 -16.95
C GLU A 317 11.83 -8.70 -16.74
N THR A 318 11.97 -8.26 -15.48
CA THR A 318 12.32 -6.89 -15.10
C THR A 318 13.85 -6.70 -15.11
N GLY A 319 14.32 -5.59 -15.69
CA GLY A 319 15.75 -5.24 -15.67
C GLY A 319 16.28 -4.95 -14.25
N MET A 320 17.53 -5.32 -13.99
CA MET A 320 18.16 -5.23 -12.66
C MET A 320 18.21 -3.79 -12.09
N LYS A 321 18.44 -2.78 -12.95
CA LYS A 321 18.64 -1.38 -12.52
C LYS A 321 17.38 -0.78 -11.85
N PRO A 322 16.17 -0.84 -12.46
CA PRO A 322 14.91 -0.46 -11.80
C PRO A 322 14.71 -1.08 -10.42
N ILE A 323 14.95 -2.38 -10.29
CA ILE A 323 14.78 -3.11 -9.03
C ILE A 323 15.74 -2.59 -7.96
N LEU A 324 17.00 -2.32 -8.31
CA LEU A 324 17.99 -1.76 -7.38
C LEU A 324 17.53 -0.41 -6.79
N VAL A 325 16.93 0.46 -7.60
CA VAL A 325 16.39 1.73 -7.09
C VAL A 325 15.33 1.48 -6.01
N ILE A 326 14.40 0.57 -6.28
CA ILE A 326 13.30 0.24 -5.35
C ILE A 326 13.86 -0.40 -4.09
N VAL A 327 14.71 -1.42 -4.21
CA VAL A 327 15.28 -2.15 -3.07
C VAL A 327 16.09 -1.21 -2.18
N ILE A 328 17.00 -0.42 -2.74
CA ILE A 328 17.83 0.48 -1.94
C ILE A 328 16.98 1.57 -1.28
N ALA A 329 16.02 2.17 -1.99
CA ALA A 329 15.10 3.14 -1.38
C ALA A 329 14.26 2.49 -0.26
N SER A 330 13.87 1.23 -0.41
CA SER A 330 13.15 0.46 0.63
C SER A 330 14.02 0.23 1.87
N LEU A 331 15.30 -0.11 1.67
CA LEU A 331 16.26 -0.27 2.77
C LEU A 331 16.51 1.07 3.48
N VAL A 332 16.57 2.18 2.75
CA VAL A 332 16.64 3.53 3.34
C VAL A 332 15.41 3.81 4.19
N ALA A 333 14.20 3.54 3.66
CA ALA A 333 12.95 3.72 4.40
C ALA A 333 12.92 2.86 5.68
N LEU A 334 13.33 1.59 5.58
CA LEU A 334 13.43 0.69 6.74
C LEU A 334 14.44 1.22 7.76
N ALA A 335 15.66 1.56 7.35
CA ALA A 335 16.70 2.03 8.26
C ALA A 335 16.28 3.32 8.99
N LEU A 336 15.72 4.29 8.27
CA LEU A 336 15.29 5.56 8.86
C LEU A 336 14.07 5.38 9.76
N SER A 337 13.12 4.53 9.39
CA SER A 337 11.95 4.25 10.23
C SER A 337 12.30 3.48 11.50
N LEU A 338 13.23 2.52 11.42
CA LEU A 338 13.76 1.82 12.58
C LEU A 338 14.54 2.77 13.49
N ALA A 339 15.41 3.61 12.93
CA ALA A 339 16.12 4.64 13.70
C ALA A 339 15.14 5.61 14.37
N GLY A 340 14.13 6.09 13.63
CA GLY A 340 13.08 6.95 14.17
C GLY A 340 12.29 6.27 15.28
N ALA A 341 11.97 4.98 15.14
CA ALA A 341 11.31 4.20 16.17
C ALA A 341 12.17 4.13 17.44
N LEU A 342 13.45 3.79 17.34
CA LEU A 342 14.33 3.61 18.49
C LEU A 342 14.71 4.92 19.20
N ILE A 343 14.75 6.04 18.47
CA ILE A 343 15.19 7.33 19.01
C ILE A 343 14.02 8.12 19.59
N LEU A 344 12.83 8.03 18.99
CA LEU A 344 11.69 8.92 19.31
C LEU A 344 10.59 8.25 20.15
N LEU A 345 10.56 6.92 20.25
CA LEU A 345 9.46 6.14 20.84
C LEU A 345 9.96 5.11 21.85
#